data_AF-A0A3D2EL45-F1
#
_entry.id   AF-A0A3D2EL45-F1
#
_cell.length_a   1.000
_cell.length_b   1.000
_cell.length_c   1.000
_cell.angle_alpha   90.00
_cell.angle_beta   90.00
_cell.angle_gamma   90.00
#
_symmetry.space_group_name_H-M   'P 1'
#
loop_
_entity.id
_entity.type
_entity.pdbx_description
1 polymer ?
#
loop_
_entity_poly.entity_id
_entity_poly.type
_entity_poly.pdbx_seq_one_letter_code
_entity_poly.pdbx_strand_id
1 'polypeptide(L)'
;MGFNCGIVGLPNVGKSTLFNALTETAAAEAANYPFCTIEPNTGRVAVPDQRLDAIADIAQSAKVLPTQLEVVDIAGLVRGASKGEGL
;
A
#
# COMPACT_ATOMS: atom_id res chain seq x y z
N MET A 1 3.53 13.43 -10.27
CA MET A 1 2.18 12.92 -9.94
C MET A 1 2.37 11.62 -9.20
N GLY A 2 2.00 11.53 -7.92
CA GLY A 2 2.02 10.27 -7.17
C GLY A 2 0.88 9.37 -7.64
N PHE A 3 1.13 8.06 -7.75
CA PHE A 3 0.13 7.08 -8.13
C PHE A 3 -0.26 6.29 -6.87
N ASN A 4 -1.44 6.59 -6.34
CA ASN A 4 -1.92 6.05 -5.07
C ASN A 4 -3.13 5.16 -5.33
N CYS A 5 -3.15 3.98 -4.73
CA CYS A 5 -4.24 3.01 -4.85
C CYS A 5 -4.94 2.84 -3.50
N GLY A 6 -6.22 3.18 -3.44
CA GLY A 6 -7.04 3.00 -2.24
C GLY A 6 -7.72 1.63 -2.21
N ILE A 7 -7.55 0.89 -1.11
CA ILE A 7 -8.35 -0.30 -0.83
C ILE A 7 -9.66 0.14 -0.20
N VAL A 8 -10.77 -0.12 -0.88
CA VAL A 8 -12.13 0.18 -0.41
C VAL A 8 -12.94 -1.10 -0.27
N GLY A 9 -13.84 -1.13 0.70
CA GLY A 9 -14.69 -2.28 0.94
C GLY A 9 -15.68 -2.03 2.08
N LEU A 10 -16.69 -2.90 2.16
CA LEU A 10 -17.62 -2.91 3.28
C LEU A 10 -16.90 -3.26 4.60
N PRO A 11 -17.49 -2.95 5.75
CA PRO A 11 -16.96 -3.42 7.04
C PRO A 11 -16.77 -4.94 7.05
N ASN A 12 -15.68 -5.40 7.68
CA ASN A 12 -15.37 -6.82 7.93
C ASN A 12 -15.15 -7.72 6.68
N VAL A 13 -14.87 -7.16 5.51
CA VAL A 13 -14.57 -7.95 4.28
C VAL A 13 -13.09 -8.38 4.15
N GLY A 14 -12.29 -8.19 5.20
CA GLY A 14 -10.86 -8.53 5.17
C GLY A 14 -9.95 -7.45 4.58
N LYS A 15 -10.44 -6.21 4.44
CA LYS A 15 -9.68 -5.08 3.91
C LYS A 15 -8.33 -4.85 4.62
N SER A 16 -8.34 -4.81 5.96
CA SER A 16 -7.12 -4.61 6.75
C SER A 16 -6.21 -5.85 6.74
N THR A 17 -6.77 -7.05 6.57
CA THR A 17 -5.98 -8.27 6.36
C THR A 17 -5.22 -8.22 5.03
N LEU A 18 -5.86 -7.78 3.95
CA LEU A 18 -5.21 -7.60 2.65
C LEU A 18 -4.14 -6.51 2.70
N PHE A 19 -4.45 -5.37 3.33
CA PHE A 19 -3.51 -4.28 3.51
C PHE A 19 -2.26 -4.74 4.28
N ASN A 20 -2.45 -5.47 5.38
CA ASN A 20 -1.33 -6.02 6.14
C ASN A 20 -0.52 -7.02 5.31
N ALA A 21 -1.15 -7.91 4.54
CA ALA A 21 -0.41 -8.84 3.69
C ALA A 21 0.43 -8.14 2.61
N LEU A 22 -0.11 -7.07 2.00
CA LEU A 22 0.59 -6.25 1.01
C LEU A 22 1.72 -5.42 1.62
N THR A 23 1.55 -4.95 2.86
CA THR A 23 2.56 -4.13 3.54
C THR A 23 3.59 -4.95 4.28
N GLU A 24 3.27 -6.10 4.88
CA GLU A 24 4.23 -7.01 5.54
C GLU A 24 5.24 -7.59 4.55
N THR A 25 4.82 -7.90 3.32
CA THR A 25 5.73 -8.30 2.23
C THR A 25 6.68 -7.18 1.80
N ALA A 26 6.39 -5.92 2.14
CA ALA A 26 7.19 -4.74 1.83
C ALA A 26 7.76 -4.00 3.08
N ALA A 27 7.42 -4.46 4.29
CA ALA A 27 7.68 -3.78 5.57
C ALA A 27 9.16 -3.82 6.01
N ALA A 28 10.07 -4.25 5.13
CA ALA A 28 11.50 -4.07 5.35
C ALA A 28 11.94 -2.58 5.33
N GLU A 29 11.09 -1.65 4.89
CA GLU A 29 11.44 -0.21 4.76
C GLU A 29 10.42 0.78 5.39
N ALA A 30 9.55 0.35 6.31
CA ALA A 30 8.56 1.24 6.91
C ALA A 30 9.09 1.96 8.17
N ALA A 31 9.46 3.24 8.03
CA ALA A 31 9.74 4.13 9.17
C ALA A 31 8.44 4.74 9.70
N ASN A 32 8.14 4.51 10.98
CA ASN A 32 6.98 5.08 11.67
C ASN A 32 7.20 6.58 11.96
N TYR A 33 6.31 7.44 11.47
CA TYR A 33 6.24 8.84 11.89
C TYR A 33 5.14 8.99 12.96
N PRO A 34 5.49 9.29 14.21
CA PRO A 34 4.50 9.55 15.25
C PRO A 34 3.97 10.98 15.08
N PHE A 35 2.69 11.18 15.41
CA PHE A 35 1.94 12.45 15.43
C PHE A 35 1.12 12.78 14.16
N CYS A 36 -0.10 12.24 14.02
CA CYS A 36 -1.37 12.99 14.00
C CYS A 36 -2.60 12.10 13.72
N THR A 37 -3.76 12.60 14.16
CA THR A 37 -5.16 12.23 13.89
C THR A 37 -5.42 11.29 12.68
N ILE A 38 -5.84 10.05 12.97
CA ILE A 38 -6.31 8.97 12.05
C ILE A 38 -5.88 9.16 10.60
N GLU A 39 -4.57 9.18 10.35
CA GLU A 39 -4.07 9.07 8.99
C GLU A 39 -4.46 7.69 8.44
N PRO A 40 -4.96 7.60 7.21
CA PRO A 40 -5.27 6.32 6.61
C PRO A 40 -3.98 5.48 6.59
N ASN A 41 -4.07 4.18 6.89
CA ASN A 41 -2.86 3.36 6.87
C ASN A 41 -2.30 3.37 5.44
N THR A 42 -1.11 3.94 5.25
CA THR A 42 -0.41 3.96 3.96
C THR A 42 0.77 3.00 3.98
N GLY A 43 1.06 2.40 2.84
CA GLY A 43 2.20 1.50 2.68
C GLY A 43 2.73 1.55 1.26
N ARG A 44 4.04 1.40 1.11
CA ARG A 44 4.69 1.28 -0.21
C ARG A 44 4.98 -0.18 -0.48
N VAL A 45 4.59 -0.64 -1.66
CA VAL A 45 4.76 -2.03 -2.08
C VAL A 45 5.53 -2.06 -3.40
N ALA A 46 6.57 -2.88 -3.47
CA ALA A 46 7.32 -3.09 -4.69
C ALA A 46 6.44 -3.80 -5.73
N VAL A 47 6.45 -3.31 -6.97
CA VAL A 47 5.74 -3.97 -8.06
C VAL A 47 6.57 -5.16 -8.54
N PRO A 48 6.05 -6.40 -8.47
CA PRO A 48 6.76 -7.58 -8.94
C PRO A 48 6.89 -7.55 -10.47
N ASP A 49 8.12 -7.59 -10.97
CA ASP A 49 8.39 -7.57 -12.41
C ASP A 49 9.60 -8.46 -12.75
N GLN A 50 9.35 -9.65 -13.29
CA GLN A 50 10.39 -10.62 -13.69
C GLN A 50 11.33 -10.07 -14.78
N ARG A 51 10.91 -9.03 -15.52
CA ARG A 51 11.77 -8.40 -16.54
C ARG A 51 12.91 -7.65 -15.90
N LEU A 52 12.72 -7.08 -14.71
CA LEU A 52 13.78 -6.39 -13.98
C LEU A 52 14.91 -7.36 -13.62
N ASP A 53 14.55 -8.56 -13.17
CA ASP A 53 15.51 -9.60 -12.81
C ASP A 53 16.31 -10.05 -14.06
N ALA A 54 15.62 -10.34 -15.16
CA ALA A 54 16.27 -10.73 -16.41
C ALA A 54 17.23 -9.65 -16.95
N ILE A 55 16.85 -8.37 -16.85
CA ILE A 55 17.72 -7.26 -17.26
C ILE A 55 18.90 -7.11 -16.31
N ALA A 56 18.69 -7.26 -15.00
CA ALA A 56 19.75 -7.19 -14.00
C ALA A 56 20.80 -8.29 -14.22
N ASP A 57 20.37 -9.49 -14.57
CA ASP A 57 21.24 -10.61 -14.91
C ASP A 57 22.06 -10.34 -16.18
N ILE A 58 21.44 -9.81 -17.24
CA ILE A 58 22.15 -9.46 -18.48
C ILE A 58 23.16 -8.33 -18.25
N ALA A 59 22.75 -7.30 -17.51
CA ALA A 59 23.55 -6.10 -17.28
C ALA A 59 24.55 -6.23 -16.12
N GLN A 60 24.51 -7.33 -15.36
CA GLN A 60 25.29 -7.54 -14.14
C GLN A 60 25.13 -6.38 -13.15
N SER A 61 23.88 -5.98 -12.91
CA SER A 61 23.56 -4.81 -12.09
C SER A 61 23.87 -5.07 -10.61
N ALA A 62 24.57 -4.14 -9.95
CA ALA A 62 24.89 -4.25 -8.52
C ALA A 62 23.65 -4.15 -7.60
N LYS A 63 22.54 -3.61 -8.11
CA LYS A 63 21.28 -3.46 -7.37
C LYS A 63 20.10 -3.46 -8.35
N VAL A 64 19.00 -4.09 -7.94
CA VAL A 64 17.69 -3.99 -8.61
C VAL A 64 16.81 -3.02 -7.82
N LEU A 65 16.23 -2.05 -8.51
CA LEU A 65 15.35 -1.04 -7.92
C LEU A 65 13.95 -1.18 -8.52
N PRO A 66 13.02 -1.90 -7.86
CA PRO A 66 11.66 -2.01 -8.36
C PRO A 66 10.93 -0.68 -8.23
N THR A 67 9.94 -0.48 -9.09
CA THR A 67 9.01 0.64 -8.91
C THR A 67 8.12 0.39 -7.69
N GLN A 68 7.71 1.45 -7.03
CA GLN A 68 6.94 1.42 -5.79
C GLN A 68 5.52 1.90 -6.05
N LEU A 69 4.53 1.18 -5.52
CA LEU A 69 3.13 1.57 -5.50
C LEU A 69 2.74 2.00 -4.08
N GLU A 70 2.09 3.16 -3.94
CA GLU A 70 1.50 3.56 -2.67
C GLU A 70 0.08 2.97 -2.53
N VAL A 71 -0.13 2.19 -1.49
CA VAL A 71 -1.40 1.57 -1.14
C VAL A 71 -1.95 2.23 0.12
N VAL A 72 -3.24 2.56 0.10
CA VAL A 72 -3.93 3.28 1.19
C VAL A 72 -5.11 2.44 1.67
N ASP A 73 -5.15 2.07 2.95
CA ASP A 73 -6.33 1.47 3.59
C ASP A 73 -7.34 2.58 3.90
N ILE A 74 -8.43 2.64 3.13
CA ILE A 74 -9.50 3.61 3.36
C ILE A 74 -10.46 3.03 4.39
N ALA A 75 -10.82 3.84 5.39
CA ALA A 75 -11.84 3.48 6.38
C ALA A 75 -13.11 2.95 5.69
N GLY A 76 -13.72 1.92 6.26
CA GLY A 76 -14.85 1.21 5.65
C GLY A 76 -15.98 2.17 5.27
N LEU A 77 -16.48 2.04 4.03
CA LEU A 77 -17.58 2.86 3.55
C LEU A 77 -18.87 2.39 4.22
N VAL A 78 -19.31 3.10 5.26
CA VAL A 78 -20.61 2.88 5.89
C VAL A 78 -21.70 3.53 5.04
N ARG A 79 -22.90 2.93 5.00
CA ARG A 79 -24.07 3.61 4.43
C ARG A 79 -24.25 4.94 5.16
N GLY A 80 -24.31 6.05 4.42
CA GLY A 80 -24.42 7.39 5.00
C GLY A 80 -23.10 8.14 5.17
N ALA A 81 -21.96 7.56 4.81
CA ALA A 81 -20.66 8.24 4.87
C ALA A 81 -20.62 9.55 4.05
N SER A 82 -21.37 9.63 2.94
CA SER A 82 -21.51 10.86 2.13
C SER A 82 -22.35 11.96 2.80
N LYS A 83 -23.02 11.65 3.92
CA LYS A 83 -23.83 12.57 4.74
C LYS A 83 -23.20 12.84 6.12
N GLY A 84 -22.02 12.28 6.41
CA GLY A 84 -21.36 12.38 7.72
C GLY A 84 -21.85 11.37 8.76
N GLU A 85 -22.73 10.44 8.40
CA GLU A 85 -23.15 9.34 9.29
C GLU A 85 -22.03 8.28 9.29
N GLY A 86 -21.15 8.34 10.29
CA GLY A 86 -19.93 7.53 10.37
C GLY A 86 -18.73 8.22 11.02
N LEU A 87 -18.89 9.51 11.41
CA LEU A 87 -18.07 10.19 12.40
C LEU A 87 -18.62 9.96 13.82
#